data_AF-A0A968F896-F1
#
_entry.id   AF-A0A968F896-F1
#
_cell.length_a   1.000
_cell.length_b   1.000
_cell.length_c   1.000
_cell.angle_alpha   90.00
_cell.angle_beta   90.00
_cell.angle_gamma   90.00
#
_symmetry.space_group_name_H-M   'P 1'
#
loop_
_entity.id
_entity.type
_entity.pdbx_description
1 polymer ?
#
loop_
_entity_poly.entity_id
_entity_poly.type
_entity_poly.pdbx_seq_one_letter_code
_entity_poly.pdbx_strand_id
1 'polypeptide(L)'
;DYINQDAIDMIPEVAVGRVPASDVWEARDFVRKVISYEENGLYSRRFSDWFKRALFIVPYTAADDLDTIYFNTKEAIAADSLTPETNFTIRRTYSSDISSAAAAVSDAEPTVEAVIGSLNYGYGLVNYGGHGSLVTWGNVFYTWNVSQLEQD
;
A
#
# COMPACT_ATOMS: atom_id res chain seq x y z
N ASP A 1 -4.41 -33.45 -33.00
CA ASP A 1 -4.33 -31.99 -32.76
C ASP A 1 -3.84 -31.69 -31.36
N TYR A 2 -2.57 -31.35 -31.23
CA TYR A 2 -1.95 -30.87 -29.99
C TYR A 2 -1.93 -29.33 -30.04
N ILE A 3 -3.03 -28.70 -29.63
CA ILE A 3 -3.20 -27.24 -29.71
C ILE A 3 -2.52 -26.50 -28.54
N ASN A 4 -1.94 -27.21 -27.55
CA ASN A 4 -1.18 -26.59 -26.47
C ASN A 4 0.08 -27.42 -26.12
N GLN A 5 1.08 -27.46 -27.02
CA GLN A 5 2.35 -28.12 -26.74
C GLN A 5 3.16 -27.44 -25.63
N ASP A 6 2.96 -26.13 -25.44
CA ASP A 6 3.74 -25.31 -24.51
C ASP A 6 3.07 -25.17 -23.12
N ALA A 7 1.93 -25.82 -22.88
CA ALA A 7 1.19 -25.79 -21.62
C ALA A 7 0.91 -24.36 -21.08
N ILE A 8 0.61 -23.40 -21.96
CA ILE A 8 0.39 -21.99 -21.57
C ILE A 8 -0.81 -21.92 -20.61
N ASP A 9 -0.56 -21.57 -19.35
CA ASP A 9 -1.55 -21.57 -18.25
C ASP A 9 -1.77 -20.18 -17.61
N MET A 10 -1.26 -19.12 -18.25
CA MET A 10 -1.28 -17.73 -17.77
C MET A 10 -0.53 -17.49 -16.46
N ILE A 11 0.27 -18.44 -15.99
CA ILE A 11 1.17 -18.25 -14.85
C ILE A 11 2.52 -17.79 -15.39
N PRO A 12 2.99 -16.56 -15.08
CA PRO A 12 4.27 -16.10 -15.56
C PRO A 12 5.43 -16.92 -14.96
N GLU A 13 6.33 -17.45 -15.80
CA GLU A 13 7.56 -18.11 -15.33
C GLU A 13 8.64 -17.12 -14.87
N VAL A 14 8.48 -15.83 -15.22
CA VAL A 14 9.42 -14.75 -14.87
C VAL A 14 8.65 -13.60 -14.22
N ALA A 15 9.21 -13.05 -13.14
CA ALA A 15 8.70 -11.83 -12.53
C ALA A 15 8.98 -10.62 -13.45
N VAL A 16 7.92 -9.95 -13.89
CA VAL A 16 8.00 -8.78 -14.78
C VAL A 16 7.65 -7.51 -14.01
N GLY A 17 8.44 -6.46 -14.19
CA GLY A 17 8.18 -5.12 -13.66
C GLY A 17 8.38 -4.04 -14.73
N ARG A 18 7.80 -2.85 -14.52
CA ARG A 18 7.95 -1.68 -15.40
C ARG A 18 8.37 -0.48 -14.58
N VAL A 19 9.33 0.29 -15.09
CA VAL A 19 9.65 1.65 -14.62
C VAL A 19 9.03 2.64 -15.61
N PRO A 20 7.80 3.14 -15.36
CA PRO A 20 7.22 4.16 -16.22
C PRO A 20 7.93 5.49 -15.96
N ALA A 21 8.56 6.03 -16.99
CA ALA A 21 9.19 7.35 -16.97
C ALA A 21 8.99 8.03 -18.33
N SER A 22 8.65 9.30 -18.31
CA SER A 22 8.45 10.17 -19.47
C SER A 22 9.73 10.91 -19.84
N ASP A 23 10.67 11.02 -18.90
CA ASP A 23 11.99 11.61 -19.11
C ASP A 23 13.10 10.92 -18.28
N VAL A 24 14.34 11.37 -18.51
CA VAL A 24 15.53 10.82 -17.83
C VAL A 24 15.58 11.14 -16.34
N TRP A 25 14.91 12.21 -15.90
CA TRP A 25 14.90 12.62 -14.50
C TRP A 25 13.96 11.73 -13.68
N GLU A 26 12.77 11.42 -14.20
CA GLU A 26 11.84 10.48 -13.56
C GLU A 26 12.48 9.08 -13.42
N ALA A 27 13.17 8.60 -14.46
CA ALA A 27 13.90 7.33 -14.42
C ALA A 27 15.03 7.35 -13.37
N ARG A 28 15.80 8.44 -13.33
CA ARG A 28 16.88 8.64 -12.35
C ARG A 28 16.35 8.66 -10.92
N ASP A 29 15.22 9.32 -10.69
CA ASP A 29 14.63 9.44 -9.35
C ASP A 29 14.08 8.09 -8.87
N PHE A 30 13.52 7.26 -9.76
CA PHE A 30 13.21 5.87 -9.45
C PHE A 30 14.46 5.07 -9.04
N VAL A 31 15.51 5.07 -9.87
CA VAL A 31 16.75 4.30 -9.61
C VAL A 31 17.39 4.72 -8.28
N ARG A 32 17.44 6.02 -7.99
CA ARG A 32 17.98 6.53 -6.72
C ARG A 32 17.21 6.03 -5.51
N LYS A 33 15.87 6.01 -5.58
CA LYS A 33 15.04 5.48 -4.50
C LYS A 33 15.27 3.98 -4.29
N VAL A 34 15.41 3.20 -5.37
CA VAL A 34 15.71 1.76 -5.28
C VAL A 34 17.06 1.52 -4.63
N ILE A 35 18.13 2.17 -5.11
CA ILE A 35 19.47 2.05 -4.52
C ILE A 35 19.43 2.44 -3.03
N SER A 36 18.79 3.56 -2.70
CA SER A 36 18.66 4.00 -1.30
C SER A 36 17.91 2.98 -0.45
N TYR A 37 16.82 2.42 -0.94
CA TYR A 37 16.03 1.40 -0.25
C TYR A 37 16.85 0.12 -0.01
N GLU A 38 17.56 -0.37 -1.02
CA GLU A 38 18.36 -1.60 -0.91
C GLU A 38 19.58 -1.39 0.00
N GLU A 39 20.41 -0.38 -0.28
CA GLU A 39 21.66 -0.17 0.44
C GLU A 39 21.46 0.35 1.87
N ASN A 40 20.55 1.30 2.08
CA ASN A 40 20.36 1.96 3.37
C ASN A 40 19.19 1.40 4.18
N GLY A 41 18.13 0.93 3.51
CA GLY A 41 16.94 0.38 4.16
C GLY A 41 17.07 -1.11 4.53
N LEU A 42 17.53 -1.95 3.59
CA LEU A 42 17.60 -3.41 3.78
C LEU A 42 18.93 -3.90 4.36
N TYR A 43 20.07 -3.35 3.89
CA TYR A 43 21.41 -3.86 4.25
C TYR A 43 22.15 -3.05 5.31
N SER A 44 21.65 -1.86 5.70
CA SER A 44 22.23 -1.14 6.82
C SER A 44 21.80 -1.81 8.14
N ARG A 45 22.73 -1.95 9.09
CA ARG A 45 22.45 -2.50 10.45
C ARG A 45 21.40 -1.71 11.25
N ARG A 46 20.89 -0.62 10.68
CA ARG A 46 19.75 0.14 11.16
C ARG A 46 18.60 -0.14 10.20
N PHE A 47 17.84 -1.21 10.43
CA PHE A 47 16.46 -1.22 9.94
C PHE A 47 15.85 0.09 10.42
N SER A 48 15.53 0.98 9.49
CA SER A 48 14.87 2.21 9.87
C SER A 48 13.52 1.83 10.49
N ASP A 49 13.16 2.47 11.60
CA ASP A 49 11.91 2.17 12.29
C ASP A 49 10.69 2.32 11.37
N TRP A 50 10.80 3.10 10.29
CA TRP A 50 9.74 3.25 9.28
C TRP A 50 9.46 1.96 8.52
N PHE A 51 10.48 1.12 8.25
CA PHE A 51 10.31 -0.08 7.43
C PHE A 51 9.40 -1.12 8.08
N LYS A 52 9.43 -1.21 9.41
CA LYS A 52 8.59 -2.12 10.20
C LYS A 52 7.23 -1.53 10.55
N ARG A 53 6.79 -0.48 9.86
CA ARG A 53 5.42 0.05 9.99
C ARG A 53 4.60 -0.35 8.77
N ALA A 54 3.38 -0.81 9.03
CA ALA A 54 2.37 -1.07 8.02
C ALA A 54 1.20 -0.09 8.16
N LEU A 55 0.74 0.47 7.04
CA LEU A 55 -0.41 1.36 6.97
C LEU A 55 -1.54 0.69 6.19
N PHE A 56 -2.67 0.46 6.86
CA PHE A 56 -3.86 -0.16 6.29
C PHE A 56 -4.97 0.87 6.12
N ILE A 57 -5.44 1.07 4.88
CA ILE A 57 -6.42 2.11 4.54
C ILE A 57 -7.65 1.47 3.91
N VAL A 58 -8.84 1.74 4.48
CA VAL A 58 -10.15 1.39 3.89
C VAL A 58 -11.10 2.57 4.03
N PRO A 59 -11.33 3.36 2.96
CA PRO A 59 -12.39 4.35 2.95
C PRO A 59 -13.76 3.69 2.81
N TYR A 60 -14.82 4.46 3.08
CA TYR A 60 -16.18 4.05 2.79
C TYR A 60 -16.68 4.67 1.49
N THR A 61 -17.30 3.86 0.64
CA THR A 61 -18.05 4.28 -0.53
C THR A 61 -19.39 3.54 -0.52
N ALA A 62 -20.50 4.29 -0.45
CA ALA A 62 -21.86 3.73 -0.46
C ALA A 62 -22.28 3.22 -1.86
N ALA A 63 -21.50 2.32 -2.45
CA ALA A 63 -21.72 1.77 -3.79
C ALA A 63 -22.03 0.26 -3.73
N ASP A 64 -21.35 -0.49 -2.87
CA ASP A 64 -21.46 -1.93 -2.73
C ASP A 64 -20.94 -2.42 -1.36
N ASP A 65 -20.94 -3.74 -1.14
CA ASP A 65 -20.47 -4.37 0.10
C ASP A 65 -18.95 -4.64 0.12
N LEU A 66 -18.19 -4.17 -0.89
CA LEU A 66 -16.77 -4.49 -1.02
C LEU A 66 -15.93 -3.89 0.12
N ASP A 67 -16.35 -2.76 0.71
CA ASP A 67 -15.65 -2.14 1.83
C ASP A 67 -15.54 -3.07 3.05
N THR A 68 -16.58 -3.86 3.31
CA THR A 68 -16.54 -4.89 4.36
C THR A 68 -15.54 -6.00 4.02
N ILE A 69 -15.44 -6.38 2.74
CA ILE A 69 -14.47 -7.37 2.27
C ILE A 69 -13.04 -6.84 2.41
N TYR A 70 -12.79 -5.58 2.02
CA TYR A 70 -11.47 -4.95 2.16
C TYR A 70 -11.04 -4.84 3.63
N PHE A 71 -11.97 -4.45 4.52
CA PHE A 71 -11.75 -4.44 5.96
C PHE A 71 -11.38 -5.83 6.49
N ASN A 72 -12.23 -6.84 6.24
CA ASN A 72 -11.99 -8.21 6.72
C ASN A 72 -10.68 -8.80 6.18
N THR A 73 -10.34 -8.52 4.91
CA THR A 73 -9.09 -8.98 4.31
C THR A 73 -7.88 -8.36 5.02
N LYS A 74 -7.92 -7.07 5.36
CA LYS A 74 -6.80 -6.42 6.07
C LYS A 74 -6.67 -6.94 7.50
N GLU A 75 -7.76 -7.20 8.19
CA GLU A 75 -7.69 -7.82 9.51
C GLU A 75 -7.16 -9.26 9.45
N ALA A 76 -7.49 -10.02 8.39
CA ALA A 76 -6.87 -11.32 8.14
C ALA A 76 -5.36 -11.19 7.86
N ILE A 77 -4.92 -10.23 7.04
CA ILE A 77 -3.49 -9.98 6.81
C ILE A 77 -2.80 -9.60 8.14
N ALA A 78 -3.42 -8.76 8.97
CA ALA A 78 -2.89 -8.38 10.28
C ALA A 78 -2.73 -9.60 11.20
N ALA A 79 -3.73 -10.49 11.24
CA ALA A 79 -3.74 -11.66 12.11
C ALA A 79 -2.81 -12.77 11.63
N ASP A 80 -2.77 -13.03 10.32
CA ASP A 80 -2.16 -14.25 9.76
C ASP A 80 -0.78 -13.99 9.14
N SER A 81 -0.53 -12.78 8.63
CA SER A 81 0.69 -12.46 7.86
C SER A 81 1.61 -11.46 8.55
N LEU A 82 1.06 -10.48 9.28
CA LEU A 82 1.84 -9.48 10.03
C LEU A 82 1.80 -9.77 11.53
N THR A 83 2.12 -11.02 11.88
CA THR A 83 2.14 -11.52 13.26
C THR A 83 3.24 -10.84 14.09
N PRO A 84 3.21 -10.95 15.43
CA PRO A 84 4.27 -10.41 16.29
C PRO A 84 5.69 -10.85 15.89
N GLU A 85 5.84 -12.03 15.26
CA GLU A 85 7.11 -12.58 14.79
C GLU A 85 7.72 -11.77 13.63
N THR A 86 6.87 -11.11 12.83
CA THR A 86 7.32 -10.24 11.72
C THR A 86 7.81 -8.87 12.19
N ASN A 87 7.50 -8.53 13.45
CA ASN A 87 7.82 -7.27 14.11
C ASN A 87 7.29 -6.03 13.37
N PHE A 88 6.14 -6.14 12.68
CA PHE A 88 5.46 -4.98 12.11
C PHE A 88 4.52 -4.31 13.13
N THR A 89 4.55 -2.99 13.20
CA THR A 89 3.49 -2.20 13.85
C THR A 89 2.48 -1.76 12.80
N ILE A 90 1.20 -2.01 13.04
CA ILE A 90 0.13 -1.72 12.07
C ILE A 90 -0.62 -0.48 12.53
N ARG A 91 -0.74 0.52 11.64
CA ARG A 91 -1.69 1.62 11.76
C ARG A 91 -2.90 1.32 10.89
N ARG A 92 -4.09 1.36 11.50
CA ARG A 92 -5.38 1.16 10.85
C ARG A 92 -6.03 2.49 10.57
N THR A 93 -6.46 2.70 9.34
CA THR A 93 -7.17 3.89 8.93
C THR A 93 -8.41 3.45 8.15
N TYR A 94 -9.40 3.00 8.90
CA TYR A 94 -10.68 2.50 8.40
C TYR A 94 -11.78 3.51 8.66
N SER A 95 -12.68 3.65 7.70
CA SER A 95 -13.86 4.48 7.90
C SER A 95 -14.83 3.81 8.87
N SER A 96 -15.31 4.57 9.85
CA SER A 96 -16.32 4.10 10.80
C SER A 96 -17.68 3.80 10.14
N ASP A 97 -17.93 4.34 8.95
CA ASP A 97 -19.15 4.09 8.19
C ASP A 97 -19.22 2.65 7.63
N ILE A 98 -18.10 1.91 7.61
CA ILE A 98 -18.05 0.53 7.14
C ILE A 98 -18.81 -0.40 8.10
N SER A 99 -18.49 -0.34 9.38
CA SER A 99 -19.13 -1.14 10.43
C SER A 99 -18.69 -0.67 11.82
N SER A 100 -19.45 -1.07 12.86
CA SER A 100 -19.03 -0.87 14.25
C SER A 100 -17.72 -1.58 14.59
N ALA A 101 -17.42 -2.71 13.95
CA ALA A 101 -16.16 -3.42 14.13
C ALA A 101 -14.99 -2.63 13.54
N ALA A 102 -15.15 -2.09 12.33
CA ALA A 102 -14.15 -1.21 11.72
C ALA A 102 -13.90 0.04 12.57
N ALA A 103 -14.96 0.68 13.06
CA ALA A 103 -14.87 1.84 13.95
C ALA A 103 -14.12 1.51 15.27
N ALA A 104 -14.29 0.30 15.82
CA ALA A 104 -13.69 -0.09 17.08
C ALA A 104 -12.17 -0.34 17.01
N VAL A 105 -11.66 -0.72 15.83
CA VAL A 105 -10.24 -1.05 15.64
C VAL A 105 -9.45 0.01 14.86
N SER A 106 -10.13 0.98 14.27
CA SER A 106 -9.48 2.06 13.50
C SER A 106 -8.72 3.02 14.41
N ASP A 107 -7.49 3.39 14.03
CA ASP A 107 -6.73 4.42 14.73
C ASP A 107 -7.11 5.84 14.26
N ALA A 108 -7.69 5.97 13.07
CA ALA A 108 -8.10 7.25 12.48
C ALA A 108 -9.08 7.05 11.29
N GLU A 109 -9.93 8.06 11.04
CA GLU A 109 -10.69 8.12 9.79
C GLU A 109 -9.77 8.33 8.58
N PRO A 110 -10.08 7.72 7.42
CA PRO A 110 -9.29 7.83 6.20
C PRO A 110 -9.59 9.14 5.48
N THR A 111 -9.17 10.26 6.05
CA THR A 111 -9.22 11.57 5.38
C THR A 111 -7.97 11.77 4.52
N VAL A 112 -8.05 12.68 3.54
CA VAL A 112 -6.87 13.07 2.73
C VAL A 112 -5.71 13.50 3.61
N GLU A 113 -5.98 14.33 4.63
CA GLU A 113 -4.98 14.80 5.59
C GLU A 113 -4.34 13.65 6.36
N ALA A 114 -5.15 12.69 6.85
CA ALA A 114 -4.66 11.55 7.62
C ALA A 114 -3.80 10.60 6.78
N VAL A 115 -4.16 10.40 5.51
CA VAL A 115 -3.38 9.58 4.57
C VAL A 115 -2.06 10.26 4.23
N ILE A 116 -2.06 11.54 3.85
CA ILE A 116 -0.82 12.29 3.56
C ILE A 116 0.10 12.32 4.79
N GLY A 117 -0.46 12.65 5.97
CA GLY A 117 0.31 12.66 7.21
C GLY A 117 0.90 11.30 7.56
N SER A 118 0.18 10.21 7.28
CA SER A 118 0.72 8.85 7.45
C SER A 118 1.83 8.57 6.44
N LEU A 119 1.67 8.90 5.17
CA LEU A 119 2.71 8.70 4.16
C LEU A 119 4.01 9.46 4.51
N ASN A 120 3.90 10.72 4.96
CA ASN A 120 5.04 11.52 5.42
C ASN A 120 5.68 10.99 6.72
N TYR A 121 4.92 10.28 7.56
CA TYR A 121 5.49 9.65 8.76
C TYR A 121 6.40 8.44 8.44
N GLY A 122 6.28 7.87 7.25
CA GLY A 122 7.11 6.77 6.75
C GLY A 122 6.60 5.39 7.17
N TYR A 123 6.30 4.56 6.16
CA TYR A 123 5.82 3.17 6.30
C TYR A 123 6.52 2.27 5.28
N GLY A 124 6.97 1.09 5.73
CA GLY A 124 7.56 0.08 4.85
C GLY A 124 6.54 -0.71 4.04
N LEU A 125 5.28 -0.72 4.51
CA LEU A 125 4.17 -1.32 3.80
C LEU A 125 2.97 -0.39 3.85
N VAL A 126 2.37 -0.12 2.69
CA VAL A 126 1.08 0.55 2.57
C VAL A 126 0.14 -0.37 1.80
N ASN A 127 -1.02 -0.67 2.37
CA ASN A 127 -2.04 -1.49 1.73
C ASN A 127 -3.38 -0.75 1.71
N TYR A 128 -3.78 -0.32 0.52
CA TYR A 128 -5.06 0.32 0.25
C TYR A 128 -6.11 -0.71 -0.19
N GLY A 129 -7.35 -0.59 0.26
CA GLY A 129 -8.48 -1.40 -0.21
C GLY A 129 -9.72 -0.53 -0.28
N GLY A 130 -10.29 -0.39 -1.48
CA GLY A 130 -11.38 0.55 -1.78
C GLY A 130 -11.45 0.79 -3.28
N HIS A 131 -12.38 1.65 -3.71
CA HIS A 131 -12.49 2.03 -5.12
C HIS A 131 -11.31 2.89 -5.57
N GLY A 132 -10.98 2.84 -6.86
CA GLY A 132 -9.93 3.67 -7.44
C GLY A 132 -10.32 4.21 -8.81
N SER A 133 -9.60 5.22 -9.25
CA SER A 133 -9.65 5.72 -10.63
C SER A 133 -8.24 5.83 -11.19
N LEU A 134 -8.11 6.30 -12.43
CA LEU A 134 -6.79 6.59 -13.02
C LEU A 134 -5.95 7.57 -12.19
N VAL A 135 -6.58 8.38 -11.33
CA VAL A 135 -5.90 9.45 -10.59
C VAL A 135 -6.20 9.46 -9.09
N THR A 136 -6.87 8.44 -8.55
CA THR A 136 -7.30 8.42 -7.14
C THR A 136 -7.28 7.05 -6.48
N TRP A 137 -7.06 7.08 -5.16
CA TRP A 137 -7.54 6.07 -4.22
C TRP A 137 -8.81 6.63 -3.55
N GLY A 138 -9.96 6.21 -4.05
CA GLY A 138 -11.28 6.68 -3.62
C GLY A 138 -11.34 8.20 -3.52
N ASN A 139 -11.84 8.67 -2.39
CA ASN A 139 -11.89 10.07 -1.99
C ASN A 139 -10.75 10.49 -1.03
N VAL A 140 -9.73 9.64 -0.84
CA VAL A 140 -8.75 9.77 0.26
C VAL A 140 -7.32 10.04 -0.18
N PHE A 141 -7.01 9.88 -1.47
CA PHE A 141 -5.71 10.26 -2.02
C PHE A 141 -5.81 10.48 -3.52
N TYR A 142 -5.18 11.53 -4.02
CA TYR A 142 -5.23 11.94 -5.42
C TYR A 142 -3.81 12.14 -5.97
N THR A 143 -3.60 12.01 -7.27
CA THR A 143 -2.26 12.19 -7.88
C THR A 143 -1.65 13.55 -7.60
N TRP A 144 -2.45 14.60 -7.48
CA TRP A 144 -1.97 15.94 -7.11
C TRP A 144 -1.57 16.07 -5.63
N ASN A 145 -1.90 15.11 -4.77
CA ASN A 145 -1.38 15.07 -3.40
C ASN A 145 0.07 14.59 -3.33
N VAL A 146 0.59 13.94 -4.38
CA VAL A 146 1.97 13.43 -4.39
C VAL A 146 2.99 14.56 -4.19
N SER A 147 2.70 15.78 -4.65
CA SER A 147 3.56 16.95 -4.44
C SER A 147 3.59 17.46 -2.99
N GLN A 148 2.68 16.97 -2.14
CA GLN A 148 2.63 17.27 -0.70
C GLN A 148 3.40 16.23 0.13
N LEU A 149 3.93 15.19 -0.52
CA LEU A 149 4.78 14.22 0.16
C LEU A 149 6.18 14.80 0.36
N GLU A 150 6.66 14.72 1.59
CA GLU A 150 8.00 15.15 1.95
C GLU A 150 9.01 14.13 1.40
N GLN A 151 10.01 14.60 0.66
CA GLN A 151 11.11 13.77 0.19
C GLN A 151 12.27 13.88 1.18
N ASP A 152 12.68 12.74 1.75
CA ASP A 152 13.95 12.60 2.47
C ASP A 152 15.15 12.59 1.49
#